data_AF-A0A3S1D0A5-F1
#
_entry.id   AF-A0A3S1D0A5-F1
#
_cell.length_a   1.000
_cell.length_b   1.000
_cell.length_c   1.000
_cell.angle_alpha   90.00
_cell.angle_beta   90.00
_cell.angle_gamma   90.00
#
_symmetry.space_group_name_H-M   'P 1'
#
loop_
_entity.id
_entity.type
_entity.pdbx_description
1 polymer ?
#
loop_
_entity_poly.entity_id
_entity_poly.type
_entity_poly.pdbx_seq_one_letter_code
_entity_poly.pdbx_strand_id
1 'polypeptide(L)'
;MFFELAFSLATAFITPVQKKQPPKNQTIYVKETKEPCTGVAPMQCLQIKGLKDSAWQNLYTNIEGFNYTPGYRYKLLIRVTPVKNPPADGSSLKYTLRKVLEKKKIAEQGTEQTIYVKESKEPCTGVAPMECLQIRDQKDSSWQNLYTSIEGFNYVPGYRYKLLIGITPVKNPPADAPSVKYTLKKVLEKKKIAGANADKGNIWNYISGKRWNVIQIDGKTLTQSGIWLEFDPATGRFHGKGGCNSISGGYKTSGDVISFSAAISTKMACMDTEVMRREAAFLHMISDKTFRYDVADQTLNLYDNNRLVLMFGMQSKEDRK
;
A
#
# COMPACT_ATOMS: atom_id res chain seq x y z
N MET A 1 21.44 22.65 -71.61
CA MET A 1 20.89 21.97 -70.42
C MET A 1 21.85 20.86 -70.06
N PHE A 2 22.64 21.04 -69.01
CA PHE A 2 23.56 20.04 -68.48
C PHE A 2 22.80 19.19 -67.45
N PHE A 3 22.82 17.87 -67.61
CA PHE A 3 22.33 16.90 -66.63
C PHE A 3 23.50 16.47 -65.73
N GLU A 4 23.40 16.68 -64.42
CA GLU A 4 24.35 16.18 -63.44
C GLU A 4 24.17 14.67 -63.20
N LEU A 5 25.29 13.95 -63.17
CA LEU A 5 25.41 12.54 -62.77
C LEU A 5 25.67 12.47 -61.26
N ALA A 6 24.70 11.98 -60.49
CA ALA A 6 24.88 11.65 -59.08
C ALA A 6 25.52 10.25 -58.92
N PHE A 7 26.78 10.21 -58.47
CA PHE A 7 27.45 8.97 -58.06
C PHE A 7 26.95 8.53 -56.67
N SER A 8 26.31 7.37 -56.60
CA SER A 8 25.92 6.74 -55.33
C SER A 8 27.11 6.00 -54.71
N LEU A 9 27.66 6.55 -53.63
CA LEU A 9 28.67 5.87 -52.80
C LEU A 9 27.97 4.84 -51.90
N ALA A 10 28.04 3.57 -52.28
CA ALA A 10 27.66 2.45 -51.42
C ALA A 10 28.69 2.30 -50.30
N THR A 11 28.38 2.80 -49.11
CA THR A 11 29.16 2.54 -47.89
C THR A 11 28.88 1.11 -47.42
N ALA A 12 29.78 0.20 -47.75
CA ALA A 12 29.80 -1.13 -47.16
C ALA A 12 30.11 -1.00 -45.66
N PHE A 13 29.09 -1.18 -44.80
CA PHE A 13 29.28 -1.38 -43.37
C PHE A 13 29.97 -2.73 -43.14
N ILE A 14 31.30 -2.71 -43.04
CA ILE A 14 32.08 -3.83 -42.55
C ILE A 14 31.72 -3.99 -41.06
N THR A 15 30.85 -4.94 -40.75
CA THR A 15 30.57 -5.33 -39.37
C THR A 15 31.89 -5.77 -38.72
N PRO A 16 32.28 -5.22 -37.55
CA PRO A 16 33.50 -5.63 -36.88
C PRO A 16 33.39 -7.12 -36.54
N VAL A 17 34.32 -7.91 -37.07
CA VAL A 17 34.52 -9.32 -36.70
C VAL A 17 34.73 -9.35 -35.19
N GLN A 18 33.73 -9.79 -34.42
CA GLN A 18 33.88 -10.00 -32.99
C GLN A 18 35.00 -11.02 -32.78
N LYS A 19 36.13 -10.58 -32.22
CA LYS A 19 37.27 -11.45 -31.87
C LYS A 19 36.75 -12.59 -30.99
N LYS A 20 36.66 -13.81 -31.55
CA LYS A 20 36.26 -15.03 -30.83
C LYS A 20 37.23 -15.26 -29.68
N GLN A 21 36.80 -14.98 -28.44
CA GLN A 21 37.64 -15.19 -27.26
C GLN A 21 37.99 -16.68 -27.14
N PRO A 22 39.26 -17.05 -26.85
CA PRO A 22 39.64 -18.44 -26.75
C PRO A 22 38.91 -19.15 -25.60
N PRO A 23 38.73 -20.48 -25.67
CA PRO A 23 38.26 -21.29 -24.56
C PRO A 23 39.00 -20.94 -23.27
N LYS A 24 38.26 -20.56 -22.23
CA LYS A 24 38.86 -20.20 -20.94
C LYS A 24 38.23 -20.98 -19.81
N ASN A 25 39.08 -21.47 -18.91
CA ASN A 25 38.63 -21.96 -17.62
C ASN A 25 38.45 -20.76 -16.69
N GLN A 26 37.32 -20.68 -16.01
CA GLN A 26 37.07 -19.65 -15.02
C GLN A 26 36.30 -20.20 -13.82
N THR A 27 36.54 -19.60 -12.66
CA THR A 27 35.78 -19.92 -11.45
C THR A 27 34.63 -18.93 -11.31
N ILE A 28 33.42 -19.45 -11.07
CA ILE A 28 32.21 -18.67 -10.82
C ILE A 28 31.52 -19.15 -9.56
N TYR A 29 30.68 -18.29 -9.00
CA TYR A 29 29.67 -18.64 -8.02
C TYR A 29 28.32 -18.85 -8.72
N VAL A 30 27.53 -19.79 -8.23
CA VAL A 30 26.11 -19.98 -8.60
C VAL A 30 25.27 -19.80 -7.34
N LYS A 31 24.28 -18.91 -7.40
CA LYS A 31 23.39 -18.58 -6.28
C LYS A 31 22.46 -19.74 -5.95
N GLU A 32 22.04 -19.79 -4.70
CA GLU A 32 21.11 -20.75 -4.10
C GLU A 32 19.65 -20.60 -4.58
N THR A 33 19.33 -19.51 -5.28
CA THR A 33 18.03 -19.28 -5.92
C THR A 33 18.19 -18.98 -7.41
N LYS A 34 17.15 -19.32 -8.18
CA LYS A 34 16.97 -18.84 -9.56
C LYS A 34 16.12 -17.57 -9.54
N GLU A 35 16.33 -16.70 -10.52
CA GLU A 35 15.52 -15.49 -10.70
C GLU A 35 14.70 -15.62 -11.99
N PRO A 36 13.49 -15.03 -12.06
CA PRO A 36 12.74 -14.91 -13.31
C PRO A 36 13.55 -14.17 -14.38
N CYS A 37 13.58 -14.69 -15.59
CA CYS A 37 14.25 -14.10 -16.73
C CYS A 37 13.49 -14.45 -18.03
N THR A 38 13.69 -13.65 -19.08
CA THR A 38 13.02 -13.86 -20.36
C THR A 38 14.06 -14.15 -21.44
N GLY A 39 13.97 -15.34 -22.05
CA GLY A 39 14.68 -15.69 -23.28
C GLY A 39 13.68 -15.74 -24.44
N VAL A 40 13.58 -16.89 -25.10
CA VAL A 40 12.50 -17.18 -26.07
C VAL A 40 11.12 -17.23 -25.40
N ALA A 41 11.07 -17.56 -24.10
CA ALA A 41 9.90 -17.52 -23.25
C ALA A 41 10.29 -17.15 -21.80
N PRO A 42 9.33 -16.76 -20.94
CA PRO A 42 9.58 -16.60 -19.50
C PRO A 42 10.09 -17.91 -18.88
N MET A 43 11.20 -17.83 -18.15
CA MET A 43 11.84 -18.98 -17.50
C MET A 43 12.55 -18.58 -16.20
N GLN A 44 13.15 -19.55 -15.51
CA GLN A 44 13.97 -19.31 -14.32
C GLN A 44 15.46 -19.51 -14.63
N CYS A 45 16.24 -18.44 -14.56
CA CYS A 45 17.68 -18.44 -14.83
C CYS A 45 18.50 -18.68 -13.56
N LEU A 46 19.63 -19.37 -13.71
CA LEU A 46 20.66 -19.37 -12.68
C LEU A 46 21.24 -17.96 -12.53
N GLN A 47 21.52 -17.56 -11.29
CA GLN A 47 22.34 -16.37 -11.02
C GLN A 47 23.80 -16.78 -10.89
N ILE A 48 24.66 -16.19 -11.72
CA ILE A 48 26.10 -16.42 -11.68
C ILE A 48 26.87 -15.14 -11.34
N LYS A 49 28.05 -15.31 -10.76
CA LYS A 49 28.95 -14.22 -10.40
C LYS A 49 30.40 -14.67 -10.51
N GLY A 50 31.23 -13.95 -11.25
CA GLY A 50 32.67 -14.20 -11.31
C GLY A 50 33.38 -13.88 -9.99
N LEU A 51 34.60 -14.39 -9.80
CA LEU A 51 35.38 -14.16 -8.58
C LEU A 51 35.63 -12.67 -8.26
N LYS A 52 35.76 -11.83 -9.29
CA LYS A 52 36.05 -10.39 -9.16
C LYS A 52 34.84 -9.50 -9.39
N ASP A 53 33.68 -10.08 -9.70
CA ASP A 53 32.49 -9.31 -10.00
C ASP A 53 31.87 -8.79 -8.70
N SER A 54 31.19 -7.66 -8.76
CA SER A 54 30.43 -7.12 -7.62
C SER A 54 28.98 -7.61 -7.64
N ALA A 55 28.38 -7.73 -8.81
CA ALA A 55 26.97 -8.07 -9.02
C ALA A 55 26.73 -9.50 -9.55
N TRP A 56 25.53 -10.02 -9.31
CA TRP A 56 25.02 -11.27 -9.90
C TRP A 56 24.44 -10.99 -11.30
N GLN A 57 24.49 -11.99 -12.17
CA GLN A 57 23.99 -11.90 -13.54
C GLN A 57 23.14 -13.13 -13.89
N ASN A 58 22.11 -12.92 -14.70
CA ASN A 58 21.33 -14.00 -15.30
C ASN A 58 22.21 -14.85 -16.23
N LEU A 59 22.23 -16.15 -16.01
CA LEU A 59 22.71 -17.12 -16.99
C LEU A 59 21.51 -17.70 -17.74
N TYR A 60 21.34 -17.27 -18.99
CA TYR A 60 20.24 -17.65 -19.88
C TYR A 60 20.40 -19.06 -20.51
N THR A 61 21.48 -19.77 -20.18
CA THR A 61 21.77 -21.12 -20.70
C THR A 61 22.11 -22.06 -19.55
N ASN A 62 22.14 -23.35 -19.83
CA ASN A 62 22.52 -24.36 -18.84
C ASN A 62 24.05 -24.53 -18.78
N ILE A 63 24.54 -25.03 -17.65
CA ILE A 63 25.93 -25.48 -17.51
C ILE A 63 25.94 -26.99 -17.73
N GLU A 64 26.54 -27.44 -18.84
CA GLU A 64 26.64 -28.86 -19.19
C GLU A 64 27.38 -29.63 -18.10
N GLY A 65 26.78 -30.72 -17.62
CA GLY A 65 27.30 -31.54 -16.54
C GLY A 65 27.04 -31.02 -15.12
N PHE A 66 26.34 -29.88 -14.96
CA PHE A 66 25.97 -29.35 -13.64
C PHE A 66 24.50 -29.62 -13.32
N ASN A 67 24.25 -30.40 -12.26
CA ASN A 67 22.91 -30.63 -11.73
C ASN A 67 22.64 -29.68 -10.55
N TYR A 68 21.85 -28.64 -10.79
CA TYR A 68 21.52 -27.62 -9.81
C TYR A 68 20.52 -28.16 -8.77
N THR A 69 20.84 -27.96 -7.48
CA THR A 69 19.92 -28.20 -6.37
C THR A 69 19.58 -26.85 -5.71
N PRO A 70 18.31 -26.44 -5.66
CA PRO A 70 17.89 -25.24 -4.91
C PRO A 70 18.38 -25.26 -3.46
N GLY A 71 18.68 -24.09 -2.89
CA GLY A 71 19.14 -23.94 -1.51
C GLY A 71 20.65 -24.17 -1.28
N TYR A 72 21.43 -24.38 -2.35
CA TYR A 72 22.88 -24.50 -2.27
C TYR A 72 23.58 -23.39 -3.06
N ARG A 73 24.57 -22.75 -2.45
CA ARG A 73 25.51 -21.87 -3.16
C ARG A 73 26.70 -22.70 -3.61
N TYR A 74 27.05 -22.56 -4.88
CA TYR A 74 28.14 -23.32 -5.48
C TYR A 74 29.29 -22.40 -5.85
N LYS A 75 30.50 -22.92 -5.73
CA LYS A 75 31.69 -22.39 -6.40
C LYS A 75 32.11 -23.43 -7.44
N LEU A 76 32.05 -23.06 -8.71
CA LEU A 76 32.28 -23.97 -9.84
C LEU A 76 33.50 -23.54 -10.62
N LEU A 77 34.34 -24.49 -10.99
CA LEU A 77 35.29 -24.33 -12.09
C LEU A 77 34.60 -24.76 -13.38
N ILE A 78 34.41 -23.82 -14.30
CA ILE A 78 33.76 -24.05 -15.59
C ILE A 78 34.72 -23.77 -16.73
N ARG A 79 34.47 -24.39 -17.89
CA ARG A 79 35.08 -24.00 -19.17
C ARG A 79 34.03 -23.27 -19.99
N VAL A 80 34.37 -22.06 -20.42
CA VAL A 80 33.56 -21.26 -21.34
C VAL A 80 34.18 -21.38 -22.73
N THR A 81 33.38 -21.80 -23.71
CA THR A 81 33.80 -21.94 -25.11
C THR A 81 32.85 -21.17 -26.03
N PRO A 82 33.33 -20.39 -26.99
CA PRO A 82 32.47 -19.83 -28.02
C PRO A 82 31.78 -20.92 -28.83
N VAL A 83 30.50 -20.76 -29.11
CA VAL A 83 29.76 -21.65 -30.01
C VAL A 83 30.02 -21.20 -31.45
N LYS A 84 30.37 -22.14 -32.32
CA LYS A 84 30.49 -21.86 -33.77
C LYS A 84 29.07 -21.75 -34.34
N ASN A 85 28.75 -20.59 -34.91
CA ASN A 85 27.45 -20.29 -35.53
C ASN A 85 26.27 -20.51 -34.55
N PRO A 86 26.17 -19.73 -33.46
CA PRO A 86 25.05 -19.86 -32.54
C PRO A 86 23.72 -19.58 -33.29
N PRO A 87 22.62 -20.26 -32.90
CA PRO A 87 21.28 -19.88 -33.33
C PRO A 87 21.00 -18.39 -33.06
N ALA A 88 20.12 -17.76 -33.84
CA ALA A 88 19.82 -16.33 -33.71
C ALA A 88 19.32 -15.94 -32.30
N ASP A 89 18.68 -16.87 -31.62
CA ASP A 89 18.13 -16.80 -30.27
C ASP A 89 18.97 -17.53 -29.22
N GLY A 90 20.10 -18.12 -29.63
CA GLY A 90 20.98 -18.93 -28.78
C GLY A 90 22.15 -18.14 -28.20
N SER A 91 22.64 -18.57 -27.03
CA SER A 91 23.86 -17.99 -26.45
C SER A 91 25.07 -18.26 -27.35
N SER A 92 25.89 -17.23 -27.57
CA SER A 92 27.19 -17.36 -28.24
C SER A 92 28.25 -18.10 -27.41
N LEU A 93 27.93 -18.46 -26.16
CA LEU A 93 28.82 -19.10 -25.21
C LEU A 93 28.23 -20.42 -24.71
N LYS A 94 29.07 -21.46 -24.70
CA LYS A 94 28.79 -22.75 -24.07
C LYS A 94 29.56 -22.86 -22.75
N TYR A 95 28.88 -23.32 -21.71
CA TYR A 95 29.40 -23.48 -20.35
C TYR A 95 29.45 -24.96 -20.01
N THR A 96 30.64 -25.51 -19.75
CA THR A 96 30.81 -26.92 -19.34
C THR A 96 31.42 -26.98 -17.96
N LEU A 97 30.81 -27.74 -17.05
CA LEU A 97 31.34 -27.98 -15.71
C LEU A 97 32.67 -28.74 -15.82
N ARG A 98 33.69 -28.25 -15.12
CA ARG A 98 34.96 -28.97 -14.94
C ARG A 98 35.06 -29.57 -13.55
N LYS A 99 34.72 -28.78 -12.53
CA LYS A 99 34.77 -29.24 -11.14
C LYS A 99 33.81 -28.42 -10.26
N VAL A 100 33.12 -29.08 -9.34
CA VAL A 100 32.47 -28.41 -8.21
C VAL A 100 33.56 -28.18 -7.17
N LEU A 101 33.93 -26.91 -6.94
CA LEU A 101 34.97 -26.55 -5.97
C LEU A 101 34.39 -26.46 -4.56
N GLU A 102 33.16 -25.98 -4.43
CA GLU A 102 32.46 -25.84 -3.16
C GLU A 102 30.95 -25.99 -3.39
N LYS A 103 30.26 -26.67 -2.46
CA LYS A 103 28.80 -26.74 -2.38
C LYS A 103 28.41 -26.47 -0.93
N LYS A 104 27.88 -25.27 -0.66
CA LYS A 104 27.48 -24.84 0.68
C LYS A 104 25.96 -24.78 0.76
N LYS A 105 25.35 -25.52 1.69
CA LYS A 105 23.93 -25.37 1.99
C LYS A 105 23.72 -23.97 2.56
N ILE A 106 22.99 -23.14 1.85
CA ILE A 106 22.52 -21.87 2.38
C ILE A 106 21.18 -22.21 2.99
N ALA A 107 21.05 -22.06 4.31
CA ALA A 107 19.77 -22.22 4.99
C ALA A 107 18.70 -21.46 4.19
N GLU A 108 17.53 -22.05 3.95
CA GLU A 108 16.45 -21.45 3.16
C GLU A 108 16.13 -20.04 3.68
N GLN A 109 16.82 -19.06 3.12
CA GLN A 109 16.52 -17.67 3.31
C GLN A 109 15.50 -17.36 2.23
N GLY A 110 14.23 -17.58 2.56
CA GLY A 110 13.19 -16.78 1.93
C GLY A 110 13.62 -15.32 1.96
N THR A 111 13.35 -14.59 0.88
CA THR A 111 13.82 -13.21 0.75
C THR A 111 13.36 -12.43 1.98
N GLU A 112 14.32 -11.89 2.73
CA GLU A 112 13.99 -11.03 3.85
C GLU A 112 13.62 -9.64 3.30
N GLN A 113 12.47 -9.15 3.72
CA GLN A 113 11.98 -7.84 3.33
C GLN A 113 11.60 -7.05 4.57
N THR A 114 11.94 -5.77 4.58
CA THR A 114 11.39 -4.84 5.56
C THR A 114 10.08 -4.28 5.02
N ILE A 115 9.02 -4.38 5.80
CA ILE A 115 7.71 -3.79 5.50
C ILE A 115 7.23 -2.93 6.65
N TYR A 116 6.29 -2.03 6.36
CA TYR A 116 5.51 -1.30 7.34
C TYR A 116 4.11 -1.87 7.39
N VAL A 117 3.57 -2.07 8.59
CA VAL A 117 2.17 -2.48 8.81
C VAL A 117 1.44 -1.32 9.46
N LYS A 118 0.33 -0.92 8.85
CA LYS A 118 -0.53 0.15 9.35
C LYS A 118 -1.18 -0.28 10.65
N GLU A 119 -1.56 0.74 11.39
CA GLU A 119 -2.14 0.70 12.71
C GLU A 119 -3.65 0.42 12.71
N SER A 120 -4.29 0.39 11.54
CA SER A 120 -5.66 -0.08 11.29
C SER A 120 -5.67 -1.18 10.24
N LYS A 121 -6.73 -2.00 10.25
CA LYS A 121 -7.09 -2.89 9.15
C LYS A 121 -8.13 -2.21 8.26
N GLU A 122 -8.24 -2.64 7.02
CA GLU A 122 -9.27 -2.17 6.09
C GLU A 122 -10.13 -3.36 5.63
N PRO A 123 -11.44 -3.16 5.41
CA PRO A 123 -12.29 -4.17 4.77
C PRO A 123 -11.73 -4.58 3.40
N CYS A 124 -11.66 -5.88 3.13
CA CYS A 124 -11.19 -6.44 1.88
C CYS A 124 -11.95 -7.73 1.55
N THR A 125 -11.91 -8.16 0.28
CA THR A 125 -12.61 -9.37 -0.16
C THR A 125 -11.59 -10.36 -0.72
N GLY A 126 -11.52 -11.55 -0.09
CA GLY A 126 -10.84 -12.72 -0.63
C GLY A 126 -11.86 -13.75 -1.10
N VAL A 127 -11.79 -14.97 -0.54
CA VAL A 127 -12.85 -15.99 -0.68
C VAL A 127 -14.16 -15.55 0.00
N ALA A 128 -14.07 -14.68 1.01
CA ALA A 128 -15.19 -14.01 1.69
C ALA A 128 -14.78 -12.59 2.12
N PRO A 129 -15.74 -11.71 2.47
CA PRO A 129 -15.46 -10.43 3.12
C PRO A 129 -14.70 -10.62 4.44
N MET A 130 -13.60 -9.88 4.62
CA MET A 130 -12.75 -9.93 5.80
C MET A 130 -12.04 -8.60 6.06
N GLU A 131 -11.24 -8.52 7.13
CA GLU A 131 -10.38 -7.36 7.41
C GLU A 131 -8.91 -7.68 7.11
N CYS A 132 -8.32 -6.94 6.17
CA CYS A 132 -6.93 -7.11 5.75
C CYS A 132 -6.00 -6.16 6.51
N LEU A 133 -4.77 -6.62 6.76
CA LEU A 133 -3.69 -5.72 7.14
C LEU A 133 -3.36 -4.77 5.98
N GLN A 134 -3.09 -3.51 6.28
CA GLN A 134 -2.49 -2.58 5.33
C GLN A 134 -0.97 -2.63 5.46
N ILE A 135 -0.28 -2.86 4.35
CA ILE A 135 1.18 -2.93 4.31
C ILE A 135 1.76 -2.01 3.23
N ARG A 136 3.04 -1.69 3.38
CA ARG A 136 3.85 -1.03 2.34
C ARG A 136 5.33 -1.38 2.51
N ASP A 137 6.06 -1.37 1.42
CA ASP A 137 7.48 -1.70 1.34
C ASP A 137 8.39 -0.49 1.62
N GLN A 138 7.91 0.72 1.36
CA GLN A 138 8.63 1.97 1.57
C GLN A 138 7.85 2.90 2.50
N LYS A 139 8.55 3.85 3.12
CA LYS A 139 7.95 4.78 4.08
C LYS A 139 6.97 5.78 3.43
N ASP A 140 7.09 6.01 2.13
CA ASP A 140 6.30 7.01 1.41
C ASP A 140 5.45 6.40 0.29
N SER A 141 5.46 5.06 0.14
CA SER A 141 4.57 4.37 -0.80
C SER A 141 3.14 4.26 -0.25
N SER A 142 2.19 4.09 -1.18
CA SER A 142 0.78 3.89 -0.87
C SER A 142 0.56 2.58 -0.12
N TRP A 143 -0.43 2.57 0.77
CA TRP A 143 -0.84 1.36 1.49
C TRP A 143 -1.49 0.34 0.57
N GLN A 144 -1.28 -0.94 0.84
CA GLN A 144 -1.82 -2.05 0.08
C GLN A 144 -2.43 -3.11 1.00
N ASN A 145 -3.49 -3.76 0.55
CA ASN A 145 -4.08 -4.91 1.24
C ASN A 145 -3.11 -6.09 1.25
N LEU A 146 -2.83 -6.62 2.43
CA LEU A 146 -2.27 -7.96 2.59
C LEU A 146 -3.42 -8.95 2.83
N TYR A 147 -3.72 -9.75 1.81
CA TYR A 147 -4.81 -10.73 1.80
C TYR A 147 -4.51 -12.03 2.57
N THR A 148 -3.35 -12.11 3.23
CA THR A 148 -2.91 -13.28 3.98
C THR A 148 -2.31 -12.88 5.33
N SER A 149 -2.17 -13.83 6.24
CA SER A 149 -1.53 -13.61 7.54
C SER A 149 0.00 -13.66 7.45
N ILE A 150 0.67 -12.99 8.38
CA ILE A 150 2.10 -13.14 8.61
C ILE A 150 2.28 -14.13 9.77
N GLU A 151 2.84 -15.31 9.50
CA GLU A 151 3.04 -16.35 10.52
C GLU A 151 3.96 -15.83 11.63
N GLY A 152 3.54 -16.02 12.89
CA GLY A 152 4.27 -15.54 14.06
C GLY A 152 4.06 -14.05 14.39
N PHE A 153 3.24 -13.31 13.62
CA PHE A 153 2.91 -11.92 13.91
C PHE A 153 1.51 -11.78 14.53
N ASN A 154 1.49 -11.42 15.82
CA ASN A 154 0.26 -11.07 16.54
C ASN A 154 0.01 -9.57 16.42
N TYR A 155 -0.81 -9.18 15.45
CA TYR A 155 -1.22 -7.80 15.25
C TYR A 155 -2.00 -7.27 16.46
N VAL A 156 -1.61 -6.09 16.95
CA VAL A 156 -2.38 -5.32 17.94
C VAL A 156 -2.82 -4.04 17.25
N PRO A 157 -4.14 -3.78 17.14
CA PRO A 157 -4.66 -2.53 16.63
C PRO A 157 -4.02 -1.32 17.32
N GLY A 158 -3.83 -0.21 16.62
CA GLY A 158 -3.38 1.06 17.20
C GLY A 158 -1.86 1.26 17.20
N TYR A 159 -1.11 0.29 16.68
CA TYR A 159 0.34 0.35 16.56
C TYR A 159 0.75 0.29 15.09
N ARG A 160 1.65 1.18 14.70
CA ARG A 160 2.35 1.08 13.42
C ARG A 160 3.62 0.27 13.63
N TYR A 161 3.82 -0.72 12.77
CA TYR A 161 4.96 -1.63 12.87
C TYR A 161 5.91 -1.42 11.70
N LYS A 162 7.20 -1.62 11.97
CA LYS A 162 8.22 -1.92 10.98
C LYS A 162 8.68 -3.34 11.24
N LEU A 163 8.45 -4.24 10.28
CA LEU A 163 8.72 -5.66 10.43
C LEU A 163 9.81 -6.09 9.45
N LEU A 164 10.67 -6.99 9.89
CA LEU A 164 11.47 -7.83 9.01
C LEU A 164 10.73 -9.15 8.85
N ILE A 165 10.33 -9.46 7.62
CA ILE A 165 9.59 -10.67 7.27
C ILE A 165 10.43 -11.53 6.33
N GLY A 166 10.28 -12.84 6.40
CA GLY A 166 10.79 -13.77 5.40
C GLY A 166 9.69 -14.17 4.44
N ILE A 167 9.97 -14.10 3.14
CA ILE A 167 9.06 -14.48 2.06
C ILE A 167 9.55 -15.77 1.43
N THR A 168 8.80 -16.84 1.62
CA THR A 168 9.14 -18.17 1.08
C THR A 168 8.11 -18.57 0.03
N PRO A 169 8.52 -18.92 -1.20
CA PRO A 169 7.60 -19.47 -2.20
C PRO A 169 6.92 -20.75 -1.68
N VAL A 170 5.61 -20.85 -1.85
CA VAL A 170 4.86 -22.07 -1.53
C VAL A 170 4.96 -23.01 -2.72
N LYS A 171 5.36 -24.26 -2.49
CA LYS A 171 5.41 -25.27 -3.54
C LYS A 171 3.99 -25.73 -3.86
N ASN A 172 3.58 -25.63 -5.14
CA ASN A 172 2.27 -26.06 -5.64
C ASN A 172 1.09 -25.46 -4.86
N PRO A 173 0.95 -24.11 -4.81
CA PRO A 173 -0.20 -23.50 -4.15
C PRO A 173 -1.50 -23.90 -4.89
N PRO A 174 -2.61 -24.13 -4.17
CA PRO A 174 -3.95 -24.16 -4.77
C PRO A 174 -4.22 -22.91 -5.62
N ALA A 175 -5.10 -23.02 -6.62
CA ALA A 175 -5.36 -21.95 -7.58
C ALA A 175 -5.88 -20.63 -6.94
N ASP A 176 -6.46 -20.73 -5.75
CA ASP A 176 -7.05 -19.66 -4.94
C ASP A 176 -6.17 -19.24 -3.75
N ALA A 177 -4.98 -19.84 -3.59
CA ALA A 177 -4.08 -19.58 -2.47
C ALA A 177 -2.87 -18.71 -2.89
N PRO A 178 -2.32 -17.91 -1.97
CA PRO A 178 -1.14 -17.12 -2.26
C PRO A 178 0.08 -18.01 -2.55
N SER A 179 0.81 -17.69 -3.63
CA SER A 179 2.03 -18.41 -4.03
C SER A 179 3.25 -18.19 -3.12
N VAL A 180 3.08 -17.40 -2.06
CA VAL A 180 4.13 -17.06 -1.09
C VAL A 180 3.59 -17.13 0.33
N LYS A 181 4.46 -17.56 1.24
CA LYS A 181 4.23 -17.59 2.69
C LYS A 181 5.07 -16.50 3.36
N TYR A 182 4.43 -15.69 4.19
CA TYR A 182 5.07 -14.64 4.98
C TYR A 182 5.33 -15.12 6.41
N THR A 183 6.56 -14.97 6.88
CA THR A 183 6.98 -15.34 8.25
C THR A 183 7.58 -14.15 8.95
N LEU A 184 7.19 -13.88 10.20
CA LEU A 184 7.84 -12.85 10.99
C LEU A 184 9.25 -13.29 11.36
N LYS A 185 10.27 -12.52 10.98
CA LYS A 185 11.65 -12.72 11.44
C LYS A 185 11.94 -11.84 12.65
N LYS A 186 11.56 -10.56 12.59
CA LYS A 186 11.80 -9.60 13.66
C LYS A 186 10.83 -8.42 13.63
N VAL A 187 10.39 -7.96 14.79
CA VAL A 187 9.77 -6.64 14.93
C VAL A 187 10.91 -5.62 15.06
N LEU A 188 11.11 -4.79 14.03
CA LEU A 188 12.15 -3.77 14.02
C LEU A 188 11.71 -2.51 14.79
N GLU A 189 10.44 -2.15 14.66
CA GLU A 189 9.83 -1.01 15.36
C GLU A 189 8.36 -1.32 15.65
N LYS A 190 7.89 -0.90 16.83
CA LYS A 190 6.48 -0.88 17.21
C LYS A 190 6.18 0.47 17.84
N LYS A 191 5.51 1.34 17.09
CA LYS A 191 5.17 2.69 17.54
C LYS A 191 3.67 2.78 17.80
N LYS A 192 3.29 3.13 19.03
CA LYS A 192 1.88 3.46 19.33
C LYS A 192 1.54 4.73 18.55
N ILE A 193 0.59 4.63 17.63
CA ILE A 193 0.11 5.81 16.92
C ILE A 193 -1.07 6.33 17.73
N ALA A 194 -0.90 7.51 18.34
CA ALA A 194 -2.01 8.20 18.97
C ALA A 194 -3.08 8.45 17.90
N GLY A 195 -4.31 7.97 18.13
CA GLY A 195 -5.40 8.06 17.14
C GLY A 195 -5.65 6.78 16.32
N ALA A 196 -4.87 5.73 16.48
CA ALA A 196 -4.93 4.58 15.57
C ALA A 196 -5.89 3.44 15.94
N ASN A 197 -6.37 3.44 17.19
CA ASN A 197 -7.56 2.70 17.63
C ASN A 197 -8.72 3.65 17.89
N ALA A 198 -8.73 4.79 17.21
CA ALA A 198 -9.71 5.83 17.46
C ALA A 198 -11.02 5.68 16.71
N ASP A 199 -11.17 4.65 15.88
CA ASP A 199 -12.26 4.69 14.89
C ASP A 199 -13.64 4.23 15.37
N LYS A 200 -13.83 4.01 16.68
CA LYS A 200 -15.16 4.18 17.32
C LYS A 200 -15.09 4.81 18.70
N GLY A 201 -14.00 4.62 19.45
CA GLY A 201 -13.85 5.15 20.82
C GLY A 201 -13.16 6.52 20.91
N ASN A 202 -12.03 6.75 20.24
CA ASN A 202 -11.22 7.96 20.46
C ASN A 202 -11.59 9.15 19.54
N ILE A 203 -12.03 8.93 18.30
CA ILE A 203 -12.60 10.00 17.47
C ILE A 203 -13.90 10.51 18.09
N TRP A 204 -14.73 9.61 18.63
CA TRP A 204 -15.96 9.99 19.29
C TRP A 204 -15.71 10.62 20.65
N ASN A 205 -14.73 10.17 21.43
CA ASN A 205 -14.30 10.91 22.63
C ASN A 205 -13.82 12.33 22.29
N TYR A 206 -13.11 12.50 21.18
CA TYR A 206 -12.72 13.82 20.69
C TYR A 206 -13.94 14.64 20.26
N ILE A 207 -14.80 14.11 19.39
CA ILE A 207 -16.02 14.78 18.90
C ILE A 207 -16.97 15.15 20.04
N SER A 208 -17.26 14.22 20.95
CA SER A 208 -18.15 14.47 22.10
C SER A 208 -17.53 15.43 23.13
N GLY A 209 -16.20 15.46 23.22
CA GLY A 209 -15.46 16.37 24.08
C GLY A 209 -15.46 17.82 23.61
N LYS A 210 -16.01 18.13 22.42
CA LYS A 210 -16.01 19.47 21.82
C LYS A 210 -17.42 19.98 21.55
N ARG A 211 -17.50 21.28 21.27
CA ARG A 211 -18.66 21.91 20.63
C ARG A 211 -18.33 22.15 19.16
N TRP A 212 -19.31 21.94 18.30
CA TRP A 212 -19.15 22.03 16.85
C TRP A 212 -20.02 23.14 16.31
N ASN A 213 -19.42 24.28 15.94
CA ASN A 213 -20.13 25.42 15.35
C ASN A 213 -20.27 25.23 13.84
N VAL A 214 -21.44 25.43 13.28
CA VAL A 214 -21.64 25.32 11.84
C VAL A 214 -20.94 26.49 11.15
N ILE A 215 -20.02 26.19 10.23
CA ILE A 215 -19.32 27.18 9.41
C ILE A 215 -19.71 27.10 7.93
N GLN A 216 -20.36 26.02 7.49
CA GLN A 216 -20.90 25.89 6.13
C GLN A 216 -22.15 25.00 6.08
N ILE A 217 -23.12 25.40 5.26
CA ILE A 217 -24.29 24.58 4.88
C ILE A 217 -24.43 24.61 3.35
N ASP A 218 -24.42 23.45 2.70
CA ASP A 218 -24.57 23.28 1.24
C ASP A 218 -23.68 24.20 0.39
N GLY A 219 -22.43 24.37 0.81
CA GLY A 219 -21.45 25.21 0.12
C GLY A 219 -21.55 26.71 0.44
N LYS A 220 -22.49 27.13 1.30
CA LYS A 220 -22.60 28.52 1.78
C LYS A 220 -21.88 28.67 3.12
N THR A 221 -20.81 29.44 3.13
CA THR A 221 -20.07 29.78 4.36
C THR A 221 -20.91 30.69 5.26
N LEU A 222 -20.92 30.40 6.55
CA LEU A 222 -21.60 31.17 7.58
C LEU A 222 -20.57 31.81 8.51
N THR A 223 -20.62 33.13 8.66
CA THR A 223 -19.89 33.85 9.71
C THR A 223 -20.81 34.04 10.91
N GLN A 224 -20.32 33.73 12.11
CA GLN A 224 -21.07 33.85 13.37
C GLN A 224 -22.46 33.19 13.31
N SER A 225 -22.52 31.93 12.87
CA SER A 225 -23.81 31.25 12.62
C SER A 225 -24.73 31.20 13.85
N GLY A 226 -24.16 31.16 15.05
CA GLY A 226 -24.92 30.91 16.28
C GLY A 226 -25.47 29.48 16.36
N ILE A 227 -25.14 28.64 15.37
CA ILE A 227 -25.60 27.26 15.25
C ILE A 227 -24.48 26.34 15.72
N TRP A 228 -24.77 25.48 16.68
CA TRP A 228 -23.80 24.53 17.21
C TRP A 228 -24.43 23.23 17.69
N LEU A 229 -23.63 22.17 17.68
CA LEU A 229 -23.97 20.85 18.21
C LEU A 229 -22.95 20.36 19.23
N GLU A 230 -23.44 19.60 20.20
CA GLU A 230 -22.66 18.78 21.12
C GLU A 230 -23.26 17.37 21.17
N PHE A 231 -22.40 16.37 21.32
CA PHE A 231 -22.79 14.96 21.29
C PHE A 231 -22.54 14.31 22.65
N ASP A 232 -23.53 13.54 23.12
CA ASP A 232 -23.44 12.71 24.31
C ASP A 232 -23.35 11.23 23.92
N PRO A 233 -22.15 10.62 24.03
CA PRO A 233 -21.91 9.24 23.64
C PRO A 233 -22.48 8.23 24.65
N ALA A 234 -22.79 8.65 25.89
CA ALA A 234 -23.37 7.76 26.90
C ALA A 234 -24.84 7.47 26.58
N THR A 235 -25.57 8.45 26.03
CA THR A 235 -26.99 8.32 25.71
C THR A 235 -27.28 8.19 24.22
N GLY A 236 -26.29 8.43 23.34
CA GLY A 236 -26.49 8.49 21.89
C GLY A 236 -27.37 9.66 21.46
N ARG A 237 -27.28 10.78 22.19
CA ARG A 237 -28.08 11.99 21.93
C ARG A 237 -27.20 13.17 21.57
N PHE A 238 -27.70 14.04 20.71
CA PHE A 238 -27.09 15.35 20.47
C PHE A 238 -28.00 16.46 21.03
N HIS A 239 -27.39 17.58 21.37
CA HIS A 239 -28.09 18.82 21.69
C HIS A 239 -27.36 20.02 21.08
N GLY A 240 -28.05 21.14 20.95
CA GLY A 240 -27.47 22.29 20.28
C GLY A 240 -28.34 23.52 20.23
N LYS A 241 -27.83 24.52 19.52
CA LYS A 241 -28.60 25.66 19.01
C LYS A 241 -28.71 25.54 17.51
N GLY A 242 -29.94 25.64 17.00
CA GLY A 242 -30.24 25.71 15.56
C GLY A 242 -30.16 27.13 14.99
N GLY A 243 -29.89 28.13 15.83
CA GLY A 243 -30.09 29.54 15.54
C GLY A 243 -30.94 30.15 16.65
N CYS A 244 -32.20 30.46 16.37
CA CYS A 244 -33.13 30.98 17.36
C CYS A 244 -33.47 29.93 18.42
N ASN A 245 -33.73 28.69 17.98
CA ASN A 245 -34.21 27.62 18.84
C ASN A 245 -33.12 26.68 19.33
N SER A 246 -33.42 26.04 20.46
CA SER A 246 -32.66 24.89 20.94
C SER A 246 -33.10 23.64 20.19
N ILE A 247 -32.13 22.80 19.82
CA ILE A 247 -32.35 21.56 19.08
C ILE A 247 -31.78 20.38 19.84
N SER A 248 -32.39 19.21 19.67
CA SER A 248 -31.85 17.94 20.19
C SER A 248 -32.36 16.76 19.38
N GLY A 249 -31.72 15.60 19.53
CA GLY A 249 -32.18 14.38 18.86
C GLY A 249 -31.29 13.20 19.20
N GLY A 250 -31.54 12.06 18.56
CA GLY A 250 -30.70 10.88 18.64
C GLY A 250 -29.65 10.85 17.52
N TYR A 251 -28.54 10.18 17.77
CA TYR A 251 -27.58 9.84 16.72
C TYR A 251 -27.00 8.43 16.93
N LYS A 252 -26.60 7.79 15.83
CA LYS A 252 -25.89 6.51 15.83
C LYS A 252 -24.72 6.56 14.86
N THR A 253 -23.66 5.80 15.18
CA THR A 253 -22.44 5.82 14.37
C THR A 253 -21.97 4.41 14.04
N SER A 254 -21.47 4.23 12.83
CA SER A 254 -20.89 2.97 12.38
C SER A 254 -19.79 3.22 11.35
N GLY A 255 -18.53 3.04 11.77
CA GLY A 255 -17.38 3.36 10.91
C GLY A 255 -17.28 4.87 10.74
N ASP A 256 -17.18 5.31 9.50
CA ASP A 256 -17.19 6.72 9.10
C ASP A 256 -18.61 7.24 8.80
N VAL A 257 -19.65 6.54 9.26
CA VAL A 257 -21.05 6.93 9.04
C VAL A 257 -21.70 7.42 10.35
N ILE A 258 -22.42 8.54 10.27
CA ILE A 258 -23.28 9.07 11.32
C ILE A 258 -24.72 9.15 10.82
N SER A 259 -25.67 8.65 11.60
CA SER A 259 -27.10 8.76 11.33
C SER A 259 -27.76 9.57 12.43
N PHE A 260 -28.41 10.66 12.06
CA PHE A 260 -29.25 11.45 12.95
C PHE A 260 -30.67 10.89 12.96
N SER A 261 -31.38 11.04 14.08
CA SER A 261 -32.75 10.56 14.22
C SER A 261 -33.54 11.43 15.19
N ALA A 262 -34.84 11.55 14.97
CA ALA A 262 -35.76 12.20 15.90
C ALA A 262 -35.30 13.61 16.33
N ALA A 263 -34.82 14.40 15.37
CA ALA A 263 -34.43 15.79 15.61
C ALA A 263 -35.67 16.63 15.97
N ILE A 264 -35.62 17.26 17.14
CA ILE A 264 -36.68 18.12 17.69
C ILE A 264 -36.12 19.51 17.95
N SER A 265 -36.94 20.53 17.73
CA SER A 265 -36.63 21.95 17.97
C SER A 265 -37.70 22.59 18.86
N THR A 266 -37.31 23.55 19.70
CA THR A 266 -38.28 24.43 20.38
C THR A 266 -38.97 25.35 19.37
N LYS A 267 -40.11 25.95 19.74
CA LYS A 267 -40.83 26.92 18.89
C LYS A 267 -40.81 28.33 19.49
N MET A 268 -39.67 29.01 19.39
CA MET A 268 -39.52 30.45 19.62
C MET A 268 -39.43 31.17 18.27
N ALA A 269 -40.04 32.35 18.20
CA ALA A 269 -39.88 33.26 17.07
C ALA A 269 -38.84 34.32 17.43
N CYS A 270 -37.83 34.49 16.57
CA CYS A 270 -36.86 35.58 16.67
C CYS A 270 -37.21 36.67 15.65
N MET A 271 -36.84 37.92 15.93
CA MET A 271 -37.09 39.05 15.02
C MET A 271 -36.29 38.95 13.71
N ASP A 272 -35.17 38.22 13.71
CA ASP A 272 -34.31 38.03 12.54
C ASP A 272 -34.78 36.85 11.68
N THR A 273 -35.29 37.18 10.48
CA THR A 273 -35.83 36.22 9.52
C THR A 273 -34.74 35.36 8.86
N GLU A 274 -33.50 35.84 8.76
CA GLU A 274 -32.38 35.07 8.20
C GLU A 274 -31.89 34.02 9.21
N VAL A 275 -31.91 34.33 10.50
CA VAL A 275 -31.67 33.35 11.57
C VAL A 275 -32.71 32.22 11.52
N MET A 276 -34.00 32.56 11.36
CA MET A 276 -35.06 31.56 11.21
C MET A 276 -34.90 30.70 9.95
N ARG A 277 -34.51 31.30 8.82
CA ARG A 277 -34.27 30.57 7.56
C ARG A 277 -33.11 29.59 7.68
N ARG A 278 -32.01 30.00 8.31
CA ARG A 278 -30.85 29.13 8.56
C ARG A 278 -31.18 28.00 9.51
N GLU A 279 -31.97 28.27 10.55
CA GLU A 279 -32.44 27.24 11.46
C GLU A 279 -33.26 26.17 10.76
N ALA A 280 -34.23 26.56 9.93
CA ALA A 280 -35.05 25.61 9.17
C ALA A 280 -34.19 24.77 8.21
N ALA A 281 -33.25 25.40 7.51
CA ALA A 281 -32.32 24.71 6.62
C ALA A 281 -31.45 23.71 7.39
N PHE A 282 -30.90 24.12 8.54
CA PHE A 282 -30.06 23.25 9.36
C PHE A 282 -30.84 22.08 9.94
N LEU A 283 -32.03 22.33 10.50
CA LEU A 283 -32.90 21.28 11.05
C LEU A 283 -33.25 20.25 9.98
N HIS A 284 -33.61 20.69 8.77
CA HIS A 284 -33.86 19.78 7.65
C HIS A 284 -32.65 18.90 7.30
N MET A 285 -31.43 19.39 7.47
CA MET A 285 -30.22 18.61 7.21
C MET A 285 -29.94 17.55 8.28
N ILE A 286 -30.38 17.75 9.52
CA ILE A 286 -30.12 16.80 10.61
C ILE A 286 -31.34 15.96 11.01
N SER A 287 -32.49 16.17 10.37
CA SER A 287 -33.70 15.36 10.59
C SER A 287 -33.66 14.07 9.78
N ASP A 288 -33.41 12.96 10.48
CA ASP A 288 -33.48 11.59 9.94
C ASP A 288 -32.59 11.36 8.69
N LYS A 289 -31.42 12.01 8.66
CA LYS A 289 -30.42 11.86 7.60
C LYS A 289 -29.17 11.12 8.07
N THR A 290 -28.53 10.47 7.10
CA THR A 290 -27.27 9.72 7.29
C THR A 290 -26.19 10.35 6.44
N PHE A 291 -25.00 10.51 7.03
CA PHE A 291 -23.84 11.11 6.39
C PHE A 291 -22.61 10.24 6.58
N ARG A 292 -21.72 10.26 5.59
CA ARG A 292 -20.32 9.94 5.84
C ARG A 292 -19.69 11.14 6.55
N TYR A 293 -18.81 10.93 7.52
CA TYR A 293 -18.12 12.01 8.22
C TYR A 293 -16.61 11.80 8.25
N ASP A 294 -15.89 12.91 8.35
CA ASP A 294 -14.48 12.89 8.75
C ASP A 294 -14.18 14.07 9.68
N VAL A 295 -12.99 14.01 10.29
CA VAL A 295 -12.44 15.11 11.09
C VAL A 295 -11.10 15.47 10.48
N ALA A 296 -10.94 16.73 10.08
CA ALA A 296 -9.70 17.27 9.53
C ALA A 296 -9.31 18.52 10.30
N ASP A 297 -8.10 18.54 10.87
CA ASP A 297 -7.61 19.61 11.73
C ASP A 297 -8.57 19.96 12.89
N GLN A 298 -9.31 21.07 12.73
CA GLN A 298 -10.29 21.56 13.70
C GLN A 298 -11.71 21.53 13.14
N THR A 299 -11.96 20.78 12.06
CA THR A 299 -13.30 20.65 11.48
C THR A 299 -13.86 19.24 11.57
N LEU A 300 -15.17 19.17 11.78
CA LEU A 300 -15.98 17.97 11.57
C LEU A 300 -16.76 18.21 10.27
N ASN A 301 -16.64 17.30 9.32
CA ASN A 301 -17.24 17.46 7.99
C ASN A 301 -18.23 16.33 7.75
N LEU A 302 -19.41 16.66 7.23
CA LEU A 302 -20.44 15.69 6.85
C LEU A 302 -20.66 15.72 5.34
N TYR A 303 -20.70 14.52 4.78
CA TYR A 303 -20.82 14.26 3.35
C TYR A 303 -22.10 13.49 3.04
N ASP A 304 -22.82 13.97 2.03
CA ASP A 304 -23.95 13.28 1.41
C ASP A 304 -23.56 12.96 -0.03
N ASN A 305 -23.64 11.68 -0.43
CA ASN A 305 -23.21 11.20 -1.76
C ASN A 305 -21.81 11.71 -2.17
N ASN A 306 -20.84 11.66 -1.25
CA ASN A 306 -19.47 12.18 -1.38
C ASN A 306 -19.33 13.70 -1.60
N ARG A 307 -20.42 14.46 -1.53
CA ARG A 307 -20.40 15.93 -1.54
C ARG A 307 -20.38 16.46 -0.11
N LEU A 308 -19.48 17.40 0.20
CA LEU A 308 -19.47 18.11 1.46
C LEU A 308 -20.74 18.97 1.60
N VAL A 309 -21.58 18.67 2.59
CA VAL A 309 -22.86 19.36 2.81
C VAL A 309 -22.90 20.15 4.12
N LEU A 310 -22.19 19.71 5.15
CA LEU A 310 -22.04 20.45 6.39
C LEU A 310 -20.57 20.46 6.81
N MET A 311 -20.10 21.64 7.24
CA MET A 311 -18.79 21.79 7.84
C MET A 311 -18.95 22.50 9.18
N PHE A 312 -18.34 21.92 10.20
CA PHE A 312 -18.34 22.45 11.56
C PHE A 312 -16.93 22.82 11.98
N GLY A 313 -16.75 23.97 12.61
CA GLY A 313 -15.52 24.36 13.30
C GLY A 313 -15.58 23.97 14.78
N MET A 314 -14.48 23.42 15.29
CA MET A 314 -14.31 23.08 16.70
C MET A 314 -14.30 24.34 17.56
N GLN A 315 -15.02 24.30 18.68
CA GLN A 315 -14.86 25.20 19.81
C GLN A 315 -14.59 24.38 21.08
N SER A 316 -13.60 24.80 21.86
CA SER A 316 -13.31 24.17 23.14
C SER A 316 -14.48 24.40 24.10
N LYS A 317 -14.80 23.42 24.95
CA LYS A 317 -15.82 23.59 26.00
C LYS A 317 -15.31 24.43 27.17
N GLU A 318 -14.04 24.83 27.19
CA GLU A 318 -13.41 25.62 28.25
C GLU A 318 -13.45 27.12 27.93
N ASP A 319 -13.50 27.49 26.66
CA ASP A 319 -13.58 28.88 26.18
C ASP A 319 -15.03 29.43 26.20
N ARG A 320 -15.82 29.04 27.21
CA ARG A 320 -17.18 29.54 27.46
C ARG A 320 -17.12 30.95 28.06
N LYS A 321 -16.65 31.94 27.30
CA LYS A 321 -16.81 33.35 27.62
C LYS A 321 -17.75 34.00 26.61
#